data_AF-A0A1I2SZP9-F1
#
_entry.id   AF-A0A1I2SZP9-F1
#
_cell.length_a   1.000
_cell.length_b   1.000
_cell.length_c   1.000
_cell.angle_alpha   90.00
_cell.angle_beta   90.00
_cell.angle_gamma   90.00
#
_symmetry.space_group_name_H-M   'P 1'
#
loop_
_entity.id
_entity.type
_entity.pdbx_description
1 polymer ?
#
loop_
_entity_poly.entity_id
_entity_poly.type
_entity_poly.pdbx_seq_one_letter_code
_entity_poly.pdbx_strand_id
1 'polypeptide(L)'
;MQVGALARAAEDIRVALMTTAAAIPEMDRRRGPPPQAPHLVERTSRGKSRKVILYIRDGRDEISTRLPPERRAEAETLLDLYKLQKGARERGIVGPRMVPVAAALAHLLDAARPSRTAPDREHVKYAELGTRLATLAKFFGNAVFKEVTTAQCKAFIDWRTSQPDARYRPGNPDAPMATEASAREDLFELKKAINLYADENALAWHPEVYLPKSGPGRTRWLRRSEVARIMWAIRGRIWDAATQDWMRETVVDDDGRVVTRYVMRDPETIANRKVMRRLVTLGLYTGTRSGAMRELRWECSADGGCIDVDGRYIHRRGFGRDPSIGKPRASSRISRKLASTMACWRKSDRAAGIDHVLHQPNGQEYLSTPVWLWEAVMADAGISKDVIRHTLRHTAATWLRIARVDVRAAADLLGMSIQTMVRIYGQWTLEGQDAAADALAIGAGVKAATFFGIPKPMAAPDVQAPPAGDPPRVHPAVTERRKRDHARANGASLRSRVGYEPAGLRGNRQR
;
A
#
# COMPACT_ATOMS: atom_id res chain seq x y z
N MET A 1 18.85 -2.90 -23.94
CA MET A 1 17.62 -3.10 -24.76
C MET A 1 16.31 -2.59 -24.12
N GLN A 2 16.24 -2.24 -22.82
CA GLN A 2 15.00 -1.70 -22.20
C GLN A 2 14.73 -0.20 -22.43
N VAL A 3 15.74 0.59 -22.84
CA VAL A 3 15.62 2.03 -23.10
C VAL A 3 14.73 2.32 -24.33
N GLY A 4 14.68 1.41 -25.31
CA GLY A 4 13.92 1.59 -26.55
C GLY A 4 12.41 1.35 -26.43
N ALA A 5 11.96 0.47 -25.53
CA ALA A 5 10.53 0.19 -25.34
C ALA A 5 9.83 1.29 -24.53
N LEU A 6 10.54 1.91 -23.58
CA LEU A 6 10.02 3.02 -22.76
C LEU A 6 9.97 4.34 -23.53
N ALA A 7 10.99 4.61 -24.37
CA ALA A 7 10.97 5.75 -25.29
C ALA A 7 9.84 5.60 -26.32
N ARG A 8 9.61 4.39 -26.83
CA ARG A 8 8.47 4.10 -27.71
C ARG A 8 7.13 4.26 -27.01
N ALA A 9 6.95 3.79 -25.77
CA ALA A 9 5.68 4.00 -25.07
C ALA A 9 5.39 5.49 -24.81
N ALA A 10 6.40 6.28 -24.42
CA ALA A 10 6.26 7.73 -24.24
C ALA A 10 5.98 8.46 -25.56
N GLU A 11 6.59 8.00 -26.66
CA GLU A 11 6.35 8.55 -28.01
C GLU A 11 5.00 8.10 -28.57
N ASP A 12 4.57 6.86 -28.38
CA ASP A 12 3.24 6.35 -28.77
C ASP A 12 2.14 7.07 -27.97
N ILE A 13 2.39 7.37 -26.69
CA ILE A 13 1.52 8.20 -25.85
C ILE A 13 1.49 9.64 -26.36
N ARG A 14 2.65 10.21 -26.70
CA ARG A 14 2.76 11.56 -27.26
C ARG A 14 2.07 11.65 -28.62
N VAL A 15 2.24 10.66 -29.48
CA VAL A 15 1.64 10.57 -30.82
C VAL A 15 0.13 10.39 -30.69
N ALA A 16 -0.36 9.54 -29.78
CA ALA A 16 -1.79 9.40 -29.50
C ALA A 16 -2.40 10.70 -28.95
N LEU A 17 -1.71 11.39 -28.03
CA LEU A 17 -2.14 12.68 -27.49
C LEU A 17 -2.07 13.80 -28.54
N MET A 18 -1.05 13.80 -29.41
CA MET A 18 -0.88 14.74 -30.52
C MET A 18 -1.90 14.50 -31.64
N THR A 19 -2.27 13.26 -31.95
CA THR A 19 -3.35 12.97 -32.92
C THR A 19 -4.72 13.39 -32.38
N THR A 20 -4.93 13.25 -31.06
CA THR A 20 -6.16 13.73 -30.40
C THR A 20 -6.19 15.26 -30.32
N ALA A 21 -5.04 15.92 -30.11
CA ALA A 21 -4.90 17.38 -30.16
C ALA A 21 -4.93 17.96 -31.58
N ALA A 22 -4.46 17.22 -32.58
CA ALA A 22 -4.52 17.57 -34.01
C ALA A 22 -5.93 17.37 -34.61
N ALA A 23 -6.85 16.74 -33.87
CA ALA A 23 -8.28 16.74 -34.20
C ALA A 23 -8.96 18.09 -33.86
N ILE A 24 -8.24 19.05 -33.27
CA ILE A 24 -8.64 20.46 -33.26
C ILE A 24 -8.45 20.98 -34.68
N PRO A 25 -9.51 21.42 -35.39
CA PRO A 25 -9.36 21.85 -36.77
C PRO A 25 -8.38 23.03 -36.84
N GLU A 26 -7.25 22.85 -37.53
CA GLU A 26 -6.46 23.98 -38.00
C GLU A 26 -7.34 24.78 -38.96
N MET A 27 -7.66 26.02 -38.57
CA MET A 27 -8.46 26.90 -39.41
C MET A 27 -7.66 27.29 -40.64
N ASP A 28 -8.07 26.72 -41.77
CA ASP A 28 -7.58 27.02 -43.11
C ASP A 28 -7.61 28.55 -43.35
N ARG A 29 -6.43 29.18 -43.44
CA ARG A 29 -6.31 30.62 -43.68
C ARG A 29 -6.68 30.90 -45.14
N ARG A 30 -7.98 31.10 -45.39
CA ARG A 30 -8.47 31.54 -46.70
C ARG A 30 -7.87 32.90 -47.06
N ARG A 31 -7.09 32.94 -48.15
CA ARG A 31 -6.67 34.20 -48.79
C ARG A 31 -7.88 34.82 -49.50
N GLY A 32 -8.41 35.90 -48.93
CA GLY A 32 -9.48 36.75 -49.47
C GLY A 32 -9.65 38.02 -48.62
N PRO A 33 -10.44 39.01 -49.08
CA PRO A 33 -10.75 40.20 -48.29
C PRO A 33 -11.33 39.80 -46.92
N PRO A 34 -11.04 40.55 -45.84
CA PRO A 34 -11.49 40.18 -44.50
C PRO A 34 -13.02 39.99 -44.51
N PRO A 35 -13.54 38.86 -43.99
CA PRO A 35 -14.97 38.63 -43.95
C PRO A 35 -15.64 39.74 -43.14
N GLN A 36 -16.82 40.19 -43.60
CA GLN A 36 -17.60 41.19 -42.87
C GLN A 36 -17.86 40.71 -41.44
N ALA A 37 -17.61 41.58 -40.47
CA ALA A 37 -17.86 41.29 -39.07
C ALA A 37 -19.35 40.99 -38.83
N PRO A 38 -19.70 40.16 -37.82
CA PRO A 38 -21.08 39.89 -37.48
C PRO A 38 -21.86 41.19 -37.24
N HIS A 39 -23.01 41.33 -37.87
CA HIS A 39 -23.87 42.51 -37.76
C HIS A 39 -25.35 42.13 -37.75
N LEU A 40 -26.21 43.05 -37.29
CA LEU A 40 -27.65 42.85 -37.25
C LEU A 40 -28.27 43.14 -38.62
N VAL A 41 -29.20 42.28 -39.03
CA VAL A 41 -30.04 42.47 -40.22
C VAL A 41 -31.50 42.25 -39.86
N GLU A 42 -32.37 43.07 -40.44
CA GLU A 42 -33.82 42.93 -40.29
C GLU A 42 -34.36 41.97 -41.34
N ARG A 43 -35.13 40.97 -40.90
CA ARG A 43 -35.82 40.04 -41.79
C ARG A 43 -37.27 39.89 -41.38
N THR A 44 -38.14 39.90 -42.37
CA THR A 44 -39.55 39.56 -42.18
C THR A 44 -39.68 38.05 -42.01
N SER A 45 -40.27 37.61 -40.90
CA SER A 45 -40.53 36.19 -40.65
C SER A 45 -41.41 35.58 -41.76
N ARG A 46 -41.08 34.37 -42.21
CA ARG A 46 -41.84 33.62 -43.25
C ARG A 46 -43.15 32.98 -42.73
N GLY A 47 -43.64 33.39 -41.56
CA GLY A 47 -44.87 32.85 -40.94
C GLY A 47 -46.14 33.69 -41.18
N LYS A 48 -47.32 33.17 -40.78
CA LYS A 48 -48.65 33.80 -40.94
C LYS A 48 -48.78 35.22 -40.34
N SER A 49 -47.91 35.60 -39.40
CA SER A 49 -47.77 36.98 -38.94
C SER A 49 -46.45 37.54 -39.44
N ARG A 50 -46.50 38.53 -40.36
CA ARG A 50 -45.33 39.21 -40.93
C ARG A 50 -44.66 40.12 -39.90
N LYS A 51 -44.05 39.52 -38.89
CA LYS A 51 -43.25 40.23 -37.88
C LYS A 51 -41.83 40.41 -38.39
N VAL A 52 -41.32 41.63 -38.33
CA VAL A 52 -39.90 41.92 -38.55
C VAL A 52 -39.15 41.50 -37.30
N ILE A 53 -38.08 40.72 -37.48
CA ILE A 53 -37.23 40.22 -36.40
C ILE A 53 -35.78 40.55 -36.75
N LEU A 54 -34.97 40.89 -35.74
CA LEU A 54 -33.53 41.11 -35.88
C LEU A 54 -32.78 39.76 -35.92
N TYR A 55 -31.87 39.61 -36.87
CA TYR A 55 -31.00 38.44 -37.01
C TYR A 55 -29.54 38.88 -36.94
N ILE A 56 -28.69 38.07 -36.31
CA ILE A 56 -27.23 38.22 -36.38
C ILE A 56 -26.76 37.49 -37.63
N ARG A 57 -26.17 38.23 -38.57
CA ARG A 57 -25.59 37.67 -39.79
C ARG A 57 -24.08 37.58 -39.66
N ASP A 58 -23.57 36.37 -39.83
CA ASP A 58 -22.14 36.07 -39.83
C ASP A 58 -21.77 35.31 -41.10
N GLY A 59 -21.36 36.04 -42.14
CA GLY A 59 -21.13 35.48 -43.47
C GLY A 59 -22.39 34.87 -44.09
N ARG A 60 -22.42 33.53 -44.18
CA ARG A 60 -23.56 32.75 -44.73
C ARG A 60 -24.55 32.29 -43.66
N ASP A 61 -24.19 32.38 -42.39
CA ASP A 61 -25.03 31.94 -41.28
C ASP A 61 -25.88 33.12 -40.77
N GLU A 62 -27.17 32.87 -40.55
CA GLU A 62 -28.10 33.83 -39.95
C GLU A 62 -28.71 33.22 -38.67
N ILE A 63 -28.50 33.88 -37.52
CA ILE A 63 -28.99 33.45 -36.21
C ILE A 63 -30.07 34.42 -35.75
N SER A 64 -31.28 33.90 -35.47
CA SER A 64 -32.39 34.74 -35.00
C SER A 64 -32.15 35.23 -33.56
N THR A 65 -32.25 36.54 -33.33
CA THR A 65 -32.31 37.09 -31.96
C THR A 65 -33.68 36.93 -31.32
N ARG A 66 -34.71 36.60 -32.12
CA ARG A 66 -36.14 36.55 -31.74
C ARG A 66 -36.71 37.88 -31.23
N LEU A 67 -35.97 38.98 -31.36
CA LEU A 67 -36.37 40.30 -30.90
C LEU A 67 -36.92 41.15 -32.07
N PRO A 68 -37.98 41.94 -31.84
CA PRO A 68 -38.47 42.92 -32.81
C PRO A 68 -37.53 44.13 -32.91
N PRO A 69 -37.60 44.94 -33.99
CA PRO A 69 -36.76 46.13 -34.20
C PRO A 69 -36.81 47.14 -33.05
N GLU A 70 -37.93 47.22 -32.34
CA GLU A 70 -38.13 48.10 -31.19
C GLU A 70 -37.18 47.79 -30.02
N ARG A 71 -36.69 46.54 -29.91
CA ARG A 71 -35.75 46.10 -28.88
C ARG A 71 -34.33 45.97 -29.41
N ARG A 72 -33.93 46.90 -30.26
CA ARG A 72 -32.61 46.91 -30.90
C ARG A 72 -31.46 46.92 -29.88
N ALA A 73 -31.58 47.63 -28.76
CA ALA A 73 -30.55 47.66 -27.72
C ALA A 73 -30.30 46.27 -27.08
N GLU A 74 -31.36 45.49 -26.85
CA GLU A 74 -31.25 44.11 -26.36
C GLU A 74 -30.61 43.19 -27.42
N ALA A 75 -30.96 43.40 -28.71
CA ALA A 75 -30.37 42.67 -29.83
C ALA A 75 -28.89 43.02 -30.07
N GLU A 76 -28.48 44.26 -29.82
CA GLU A 76 -27.09 44.72 -29.86
C GLU A 76 -26.27 44.07 -28.74
N THR A 77 -26.85 43.94 -27.54
CA THR A 77 -26.22 43.19 -26.42
C THR A 77 -25.99 41.71 -26.80
N LEU A 78 -26.95 41.08 -27.48
CA LEU A 78 -26.80 39.71 -28.00
C LEU A 78 -25.74 39.61 -29.11
N LEU A 79 -25.64 40.63 -29.98
CA LEU A 79 -24.61 40.71 -31.00
C LEU A 79 -23.20 40.83 -30.38
N ASP A 80 -23.04 41.65 -29.35
CA ASP A 80 -21.75 41.84 -28.67
C ASP A 80 -21.32 40.58 -27.92
N LEU A 81 -22.26 39.90 -27.26
CA LEU A 81 -22.02 38.60 -26.63
C LEU A 81 -21.63 37.55 -27.68
N TYR A 82 -22.26 37.56 -28.85
CA TYR A 82 -21.90 36.69 -29.98
C TYR A 82 -20.49 36.98 -30.52
N LYS A 83 -20.12 38.26 -30.71
CA LYS A 83 -18.77 38.67 -31.14
C LYS A 83 -17.70 38.29 -30.12
N LEU A 84 -17.98 38.43 -28.83
CA LEU A 84 -17.11 37.98 -27.74
C LEU A 84 -16.90 36.47 -27.75
N GLN A 85 -17.96 35.69 -27.91
CA GLN A 85 -17.88 34.22 -28.01
C GLN A 85 -17.16 33.76 -29.28
N LYS A 86 -17.41 34.40 -30.41
CA LYS A 86 -16.74 34.13 -31.69
C LYS A 86 -15.25 34.47 -31.59
N GLY A 87 -14.91 35.67 -31.10
CA GLY A 87 -13.52 36.06 -30.87
C GLY A 87 -12.82 35.18 -29.83
N ALA A 88 -13.52 34.67 -28.82
CA ALA A 88 -12.97 33.68 -27.88
C ALA A 88 -12.69 32.34 -28.58
N ARG A 89 -13.59 31.84 -29.43
CA ARG A 89 -13.40 30.62 -30.23
C ARG A 89 -12.28 30.76 -31.26
N GLU A 90 -12.21 31.89 -31.95
CA GLU A 90 -11.16 32.21 -32.94
C GLU A 90 -9.79 32.42 -32.28
N ARG A 91 -9.75 32.84 -31.01
CA ARG A 91 -8.54 32.87 -30.17
C ARG A 91 -8.24 31.54 -29.46
N GLY A 92 -9.01 30.47 -29.71
CA GLY A 92 -8.78 29.15 -29.13
C GLY A 92 -9.20 28.99 -27.66
N ILE A 93 -9.98 29.93 -27.10
CA ILE A 93 -10.55 29.83 -25.76
C ILE A 93 -11.74 28.86 -25.83
N VAL A 94 -11.46 27.58 -25.67
CA VAL A 94 -12.46 26.51 -25.57
C VAL A 94 -13.30 26.77 -24.33
N GLY A 95 -14.64 26.79 -24.47
CA GLY A 95 -15.52 26.94 -23.31
C GLY A 95 -15.22 25.84 -22.28
N PRO A 96 -15.21 26.11 -20.95
CA PRO A 96 -14.69 25.18 -19.95
C PRO A 96 -15.29 23.76 -20.00
N ARG A 97 -16.49 23.61 -20.54
CA ARG A 97 -17.19 22.34 -20.77
C ARG A 97 -16.64 21.48 -21.90
N MET A 98 -16.03 22.10 -22.90
CA MET A 98 -15.55 21.48 -24.13
C MET A 98 -14.05 21.18 -24.09
N VAL A 99 -13.38 21.48 -22.97
CA VAL A 99 -11.96 21.17 -22.77
C VAL A 99 -11.77 19.65 -22.89
N PRO A 100 -10.89 19.17 -23.79
CA PRO A 100 -10.59 17.75 -23.89
C PRO A 100 -9.93 17.23 -22.62
N VAL A 101 -10.35 16.07 -22.13
CA VAL A 101 -9.71 15.42 -20.97
C VAL A 101 -8.25 15.10 -21.28
N ALA A 102 -7.95 14.71 -22.52
CA ALA A 102 -6.58 14.48 -22.99
C ALA A 102 -5.66 15.69 -22.77
N ALA A 103 -6.16 16.92 -22.93
CA ALA A 103 -5.37 18.14 -22.70
C ALA A 103 -4.99 18.29 -21.22
N ALA A 104 -5.93 18.04 -20.31
CA ALA A 104 -5.64 18.08 -18.87
C ALA A 104 -4.65 16.99 -18.43
N LEU A 105 -4.78 15.78 -18.98
CA LEU A 105 -3.84 14.68 -18.69
C LEU A 105 -2.43 15.00 -19.20
N ALA A 106 -2.30 15.52 -20.42
CA ALA A 106 -1.02 15.93 -20.98
C ALA A 106 -0.38 17.07 -20.15
N HIS A 107 -1.20 18.03 -19.74
CA HIS A 107 -0.76 19.14 -18.89
C HIS A 107 -0.20 18.67 -17.55
N LEU A 108 -0.87 17.71 -16.89
CA LEU A 108 -0.36 17.11 -15.66
C LEU A 108 0.95 16.36 -15.88
N LEU A 109 1.08 15.63 -17.00
CA LEU A 109 2.30 14.89 -17.32
C LEU A 109 3.48 15.86 -17.54
N ASP A 110 3.27 16.92 -18.30
CA ASP A 110 4.31 17.92 -18.55
C ASP A 110 4.69 18.69 -17.29
N ALA A 111 3.71 19.08 -16.46
CA ALA A 111 3.97 19.72 -15.17
C ALA A 111 4.74 18.80 -14.20
N ALA A 112 4.58 17.49 -14.31
CA ALA A 112 5.29 16.49 -13.50
C ALA A 112 6.64 16.06 -14.08
N ARG A 113 7.06 16.62 -15.22
CA ARG A 113 8.28 16.20 -15.92
C ARG A 113 9.53 16.50 -15.06
N PRO A 114 10.33 15.47 -14.70
CA PRO A 114 11.54 15.69 -13.93
C PRO A 114 12.61 16.39 -14.77
N SER A 115 13.45 17.19 -14.11
CA SER A 115 14.64 17.76 -14.74
C SER A 115 15.61 16.66 -15.19
N ARG A 116 16.49 16.95 -16.15
CA ARG A 116 17.50 15.99 -16.63
C ARG A 116 18.47 15.54 -15.53
N THR A 117 18.68 16.38 -14.51
CA THR A 117 19.57 16.11 -13.37
C THR A 117 18.82 15.56 -12.15
N ALA A 118 17.54 15.21 -12.30
CA ALA A 118 16.74 14.68 -11.19
C ALA A 118 17.24 13.28 -10.77
N PRO A 119 17.02 12.88 -9.50
CA PRO A 119 17.35 11.53 -9.06
C PRO A 119 16.54 10.46 -9.80
N ASP A 120 17.10 9.27 -10.03
CA ASP A 120 16.44 8.14 -10.70
C ASP A 120 15.04 7.82 -10.17
N ARG A 121 14.84 8.00 -8.85
CA ARG A 121 13.54 7.78 -8.19
C ARG A 121 12.43 8.68 -8.73
N GLU A 122 12.76 9.89 -9.18
CA GLU A 122 11.79 10.80 -9.78
C GLU A 122 11.45 10.38 -11.21
N HIS A 123 12.43 9.93 -11.98
CA HIS A 123 12.20 9.36 -13.30
C HIS A 123 11.32 8.10 -13.25
N VAL A 124 11.52 7.23 -12.25
CA VAL A 124 10.64 6.06 -12.04
C VAL A 124 9.21 6.48 -11.74
N LYS A 125 8.99 7.45 -10.84
CA LYS A 125 7.65 7.97 -10.52
C LYS A 125 6.98 8.61 -11.73
N TYR A 126 7.74 9.36 -12.53
CA TYR A 126 7.25 9.95 -13.76
C TYR A 126 6.78 8.88 -14.75
N ALA A 127 7.54 7.79 -14.90
CA ALA A 127 7.13 6.66 -15.74
C ALA A 127 5.88 5.93 -15.20
N GLU A 128 5.77 5.77 -13.88
CA GLU A 128 4.57 5.22 -13.24
C GLU A 128 3.33 6.10 -13.49
N LEU A 129 3.49 7.43 -13.35
CA LEU A 129 2.44 8.41 -13.67
C LEU A 129 2.05 8.33 -15.15
N GLY A 130 3.02 8.33 -16.07
CA GLY A 130 2.76 8.22 -17.50
C GLY A 130 1.97 6.96 -17.86
N THR A 131 2.32 5.82 -17.27
CA THR A 131 1.58 4.55 -17.45
C THR A 131 0.12 4.69 -17.01
N ARG A 132 -0.11 5.32 -15.86
CA ARG A 132 -1.46 5.55 -15.32
C ARG A 132 -2.27 6.52 -16.18
N LEU A 133 -1.68 7.64 -16.58
CA LEU A 133 -2.32 8.63 -17.45
C LEU A 133 -2.64 8.04 -18.82
N ALA A 134 -1.81 7.12 -19.34
CA ALA A 134 -2.12 6.39 -20.56
C ALA A 134 -3.34 5.49 -20.42
N THR A 135 -3.51 4.80 -19.27
CA THR A 135 -4.73 4.03 -18.99
C THR A 135 -5.97 4.93 -18.95
N LEU A 136 -5.87 6.13 -18.38
CA LEU A 136 -6.95 7.12 -18.40
C LEU A 136 -7.24 7.60 -19.83
N ALA A 137 -6.21 7.91 -20.61
CA ALA A 137 -6.35 8.38 -21.99
C ALA A 137 -7.00 7.32 -22.90
N LYS A 138 -6.77 6.02 -22.66
CA LYS A 138 -7.46 4.95 -23.40
C LYS A 138 -8.98 4.98 -23.24
N PHE A 139 -9.48 5.40 -22.09
CA PHE A 139 -10.92 5.44 -21.81
C PHE A 139 -11.53 6.84 -22.02
N PHE A 140 -10.86 7.88 -21.52
CA PHE A 140 -11.34 9.27 -21.55
C PHE A 140 -10.71 10.12 -22.67
N GLY A 141 -9.83 9.58 -23.53
CA GLY A 141 -9.06 10.37 -24.49
C GLY A 141 -9.91 11.22 -25.43
N ASN A 142 -11.06 10.69 -25.85
CA ASN A 142 -12.01 11.40 -26.72
C ASN A 142 -13.07 12.20 -25.94
N ALA A 143 -13.05 12.13 -24.60
CA ALA A 143 -14.03 12.79 -23.77
C ALA A 143 -13.67 14.26 -23.51
N VAL A 144 -14.68 15.09 -23.33
CA VAL A 144 -14.53 16.47 -22.85
C VAL A 144 -14.95 16.60 -21.40
N PHE A 145 -14.59 17.71 -20.75
CA PHE A 145 -14.90 17.97 -19.34
C PHE A 145 -16.38 17.81 -18.98
N LYS A 146 -17.31 18.19 -19.88
CA LYS A 146 -18.76 17.99 -19.67
C LYS A 146 -19.15 16.52 -19.51
N GLU A 147 -18.44 15.61 -20.16
CA GLU A 147 -18.79 14.19 -20.22
C GLU A 147 -18.34 13.43 -18.97
N VAL A 148 -17.36 13.98 -18.23
CA VAL A 148 -16.83 13.44 -16.97
C VAL A 148 -17.88 13.55 -15.86
N THR A 149 -18.86 12.65 -15.94
CA THR A 149 -19.97 12.51 -15.01
C THR A 149 -19.70 11.38 -14.02
N THR A 150 -20.49 11.33 -12.94
CA THR A 150 -20.44 10.19 -12.00
C THR A 150 -20.72 8.86 -12.70
N ALA A 151 -21.64 8.84 -13.68
CA ALA A 151 -21.93 7.64 -14.46
C ALA A 151 -20.72 7.19 -15.29
N GLN A 152 -20.03 8.12 -15.96
CA GLN A 152 -18.84 7.81 -16.73
C GLN A 152 -17.67 7.35 -15.84
N CYS A 153 -17.50 7.94 -14.65
CA CYS A 153 -16.50 7.48 -13.68
C CYS A 153 -16.79 6.06 -13.18
N LYS A 154 -18.07 5.69 -12.97
CA LYS A 154 -18.45 4.31 -12.62
C LYS A 154 -18.19 3.34 -13.77
N ALA A 155 -18.53 3.72 -15.00
CA ALA A 155 -18.22 2.93 -16.18
C ALA A 155 -16.70 2.71 -16.35
N PHE A 156 -15.88 3.72 -16.01
CA PHE A 156 -14.43 3.56 -15.97
C PHE A 156 -13.98 2.55 -14.92
N ILE A 157 -14.58 2.53 -13.73
CA ILE A 157 -14.25 1.54 -12.68
C ILE A 157 -14.55 0.12 -13.17
N ASP A 158 -15.72 -0.09 -13.77
CA ASP A 158 -16.12 -1.40 -14.31
C ASP A 158 -15.17 -1.83 -15.44
N TRP A 159 -14.87 -0.92 -16.38
CA TRP A 159 -13.91 -1.15 -17.45
C TRP A 159 -12.48 -1.41 -16.93
N ARG A 160 -12.07 -0.73 -15.86
CA ARG A 160 -10.71 -0.86 -15.32
C ARG A 160 -10.53 -2.18 -14.59
N THR A 161 -11.55 -2.61 -13.85
CA THR A 161 -11.55 -3.87 -13.09
C THR A 161 -11.71 -5.11 -13.98
N SER A 162 -12.23 -4.95 -15.20
CA SER A 162 -12.25 -6.01 -16.22
C SER A 162 -10.94 -6.17 -17.00
N GLN A 163 -9.89 -5.43 -16.65
CA GLN A 163 -8.56 -5.55 -17.24
C GLN A 163 -7.51 -6.06 -16.25
N PRO A 164 -6.45 -6.73 -16.74
CA PRO A 164 -5.26 -7.00 -15.95
C PRO A 164 -4.66 -5.73 -15.33
N ASP A 165 -4.02 -5.88 -14.19
CA ASP A 165 -3.34 -4.76 -13.54
C ASP A 165 -2.16 -4.26 -14.38
N ALA A 166 -2.22 -3.00 -14.81
CA ALA A 166 -1.25 -2.33 -15.67
C ALA A 166 0.19 -2.29 -15.12
N ARG A 167 0.40 -2.60 -13.84
CA ARG A 167 1.75 -2.75 -13.24
C ARG A 167 2.47 -4.01 -13.70
N TYR A 168 1.74 -5.01 -14.18
CA TYR A 168 2.29 -6.25 -14.69
C TYR A 168 2.66 -6.09 -16.16
N ARG A 169 3.65 -6.87 -16.61
CA ARG A 169 4.04 -6.87 -18.02
C ARG A 169 2.85 -7.28 -18.90
N PRO A 170 2.64 -6.62 -20.06
CA PRO A 170 1.63 -7.05 -21.01
C PRO A 170 1.79 -8.54 -21.36
N GLY A 171 0.68 -9.29 -21.32
CA GLY A 171 0.66 -10.72 -21.61
C GLY A 171 1.15 -11.64 -20.48
N ASN A 172 1.36 -11.14 -19.26
CA ASN A 172 1.66 -12.00 -18.12
C ASN A 172 0.41 -12.84 -17.74
N PRO A 173 0.46 -14.18 -17.82
CA PRO A 173 -0.69 -15.04 -17.53
C PRO A 173 -1.11 -15.00 -16.05
N ASP A 174 -0.20 -14.65 -15.14
CA ASP A 174 -0.44 -14.56 -13.70
C ASP A 174 -0.82 -13.14 -13.25
N ALA A 175 -1.06 -12.21 -14.20
CA ALA A 175 -1.45 -10.85 -13.84
C ALA A 175 -2.85 -10.84 -13.22
N PRO A 176 -3.00 -10.40 -11.95
CA PRO A 176 -4.31 -10.27 -11.36
C PRO A 176 -5.11 -9.17 -12.07
N MET A 177 -6.44 -9.30 -12.03
CA MET A 177 -7.34 -8.23 -12.46
C MET A 177 -7.14 -6.99 -11.58
N ALA A 178 -7.34 -5.81 -12.17
CA ALA A 178 -7.20 -4.58 -11.43
C ALA A 178 -8.29 -4.46 -10.37
N THR A 179 -7.91 -3.91 -9.22
CA THR A 179 -8.83 -3.71 -8.11
C THR A 179 -9.57 -2.37 -8.22
N GLU A 180 -10.71 -2.25 -7.54
CA GLU A 180 -11.40 -0.96 -7.39
C GLU A 180 -10.50 0.12 -6.76
N ALA A 181 -9.56 -0.28 -5.89
CA ALA A 181 -8.56 0.63 -5.35
C ALA A 181 -7.60 1.17 -6.43
N SER A 182 -7.20 0.34 -7.40
CA SER A 182 -6.40 0.78 -8.55
C SER A 182 -7.20 1.77 -9.40
N ALA A 183 -8.47 1.48 -9.69
CA ALA A 183 -9.35 2.40 -10.42
C ALA A 183 -9.57 3.73 -9.68
N ARG A 184 -9.68 3.70 -8.35
CA ARG A 184 -9.74 4.89 -7.50
C ARG A 184 -8.47 5.75 -7.60
N GLU A 185 -7.29 5.13 -7.59
CA GLU A 185 -6.02 5.85 -7.77
C GLU A 185 -5.92 6.50 -9.15
N ASP A 186 -6.37 5.80 -10.19
CA ASP A 186 -6.40 6.33 -11.55
C ASP A 186 -7.36 7.54 -11.63
N LEU A 187 -8.58 7.44 -11.11
CA LEU A 187 -9.53 8.57 -11.03
C LEU A 187 -9.04 9.72 -10.14
N PHE A 188 -8.22 9.43 -9.13
CA PHE A 188 -7.61 10.46 -8.30
C PHE A 188 -6.59 11.30 -9.11
N GLU A 189 -5.78 10.67 -9.96
CA GLU A 189 -4.91 11.41 -10.87
C GLU A 189 -5.70 12.17 -11.95
N LEU A 190 -6.82 11.64 -12.44
CA LEU A 190 -7.72 12.38 -13.32
C LEU A 190 -8.25 13.65 -12.64
N LYS A 191 -8.70 13.53 -11.39
CA LYS A 191 -9.14 14.69 -10.59
C LYS A 191 -8.02 15.73 -10.46
N LYS A 192 -6.80 15.27 -10.16
CA LYS A 192 -5.63 16.14 -10.06
C LYS A 192 -5.32 16.85 -11.37
N ALA A 193 -5.40 16.15 -12.50
CA ALA A 193 -5.16 16.69 -13.83
C ALA A 193 -6.16 17.79 -14.19
N ILE A 194 -7.45 17.53 -13.97
CA ILE A 194 -8.53 18.48 -14.25
C ILE A 194 -8.40 19.72 -13.37
N ASN A 195 -8.14 19.55 -12.06
CA ASN A 195 -7.98 20.67 -11.14
C ASN A 195 -6.75 21.53 -11.51
N LEU A 196 -5.60 20.90 -11.77
CA LEU A 196 -4.38 21.63 -12.16
C LEU A 196 -4.61 22.45 -13.43
N TYR A 197 -5.22 21.83 -14.44
CA TYR A 197 -5.54 22.51 -15.70
C TYR A 197 -6.54 23.66 -15.47
N ALA A 198 -7.57 23.45 -14.66
CA ALA A 198 -8.57 24.46 -14.37
C ALA A 198 -8.00 25.66 -13.62
N ASP A 199 -7.15 25.42 -12.61
CA ASP A 199 -6.53 26.45 -11.80
C ASP A 199 -5.57 27.32 -12.64
N GLU A 200 -4.70 26.69 -13.43
CA GLU A 200 -3.70 27.43 -14.23
C GLU A 200 -4.29 28.16 -15.45
N ASN A 201 -5.41 27.67 -16.00
CA ASN A 201 -6.12 28.33 -17.11
C ASN A 201 -7.30 29.19 -16.64
N ALA A 202 -7.46 29.39 -15.33
CA ALA A 202 -8.54 30.16 -14.71
C ALA A 202 -9.93 29.79 -15.25
N LEU A 203 -10.20 28.49 -15.39
CA LEU A 203 -11.47 28.02 -15.92
C LEU A 203 -12.60 28.33 -14.93
N ALA A 204 -13.66 28.98 -15.43
CA ALA A 204 -14.85 29.30 -14.62
C ALA A 204 -15.60 28.07 -14.10
N TRP A 205 -15.35 26.88 -14.67
CA TRP A 205 -15.99 25.62 -14.28
C TRP A 205 -15.14 24.42 -14.69
N HIS A 206 -15.13 23.39 -13.85
CA HIS A 206 -14.60 22.07 -14.18
C HIS A 206 -15.47 20.97 -13.52
N PRO A 207 -15.47 19.73 -14.02
CA PRO A 207 -16.27 18.65 -13.45
C PRO A 207 -15.71 18.21 -12.09
N GLU A 208 -16.60 17.75 -11.21
CA GLU A 208 -16.20 17.04 -10.00
C GLU A 208 -16.10 15.54 -10.28
N VAL A 209 -14.87 15.00 -10.20
CA VAL A 209 -14.60 13.59 -10.45
C VAL A 209 -15.08 12.74 -9.26
N TYR A 210 -15.96 11.77 -9.54
CA TYR A 210 -16.41 10.80 -8.56
C TYR A 210 -15.27 9.85 -8.16
N LEU A 211 -15.08 9.67 -6.85
CA LEU A 211 -14.11 8.72 -6.30
C LEU A 211 -14.84 7.68 -5.43
N PRO A 212 -14.72 6.38 -5.71
CA PRO A 212 -15.38 5.33 -4.93
C PRO A 212 -14.84 5.33 -3.49
N LYS A 213 -15.62 4.90 -2.48
CA LYS A 213 -15.15 4.92 -1.09
C LYS A 213 -13.82 4.14 -0.95
N SER A 214 -12.91 4.67 -0.12
CA SER A 214 -11.66 3.94 0.14
C SER A 214 -11.99 2.61 0.82
N GLY A 215 -11.43 1.51 0.32
CA GLY A 215 -11.59 0.20 0.93
C GLY A 215 -11.07 0.18 2.38
N PRO A 216 -11.52 -0.81 3.19
CA PRO A 216 -11.05 -0.94 4.56
C PRO A 216 -9.53 -1.12 4.58
N GLY A 217 -8.86 -0.41 5.49
CA GLY A 217 -7.43 -0.58 5.71
C GLY A 217 -7.12 -1.98 6.24
N ARG A 218 -5.93 -2.51 5.93
CA ARG A 218 -5.47 -3.79 6.50
C ARG A 218 -5.35 -3.66 8.02
N THR A 219 -6.06 -4.52 8.76
CA THR A 219 -6.07 -4.58 10.24
C THR A 219 -5.29 -5.77 10.80
N ARG A 220 -4.86 -6.69 9.94
CA ARG A 220 -4.11 -7.88 10.34
C ARG A 220 -2.78 -7.50 10.99
N TRP A 221 -2.49 -8.09 12.14
CA TRP A 221 -1.21 -8.01 12.86
C TRP A 221 -0.82 -9.39 13.41
N LEU A 222 0.47 -9.65 13.62
CA LEU A 222 0.99 -11.00 13.96
C LEU A 222 1.07 -11.26 15.47
N ARG A 223 0.66 -12.46 15.88
CA ARG A 223 0.91 -12.97 17.23
C ARG A 223 2.36 -13.43 17.40
N ARG A 224 2.84 -13.51 18.65
CA ARG A 224 4.20 -13.99 18.94
C ARG A 224 4.46 -15.41 18.44
N SER A 225 3.47 -16.30 18.52
CA SER A 225 3.54 -17.67 17.99
C SER A 225 3.68 -17.69 16.47
N GLU A 226 3.01 -16.78 15.76
CA GLU A 226 3.11 -16.65 14.30
C GLU A 226 4.48 -16.12 13.89
N VAL A 227 5.00 -15.11 14.61
CA VAL A 227 6.38 -14.63 14.38
C VAL A 227 7.38 -15.77 14.60
N ALA A 228 7.19 -16.60 15.64
CA ALA A 228 8.03 -17.77 15.86
C ALA A 228 7.94 -18.78 14.70
N ARG A 229 6.72 -19.07 14.19
CA ARG A 229 6.54 -19.92 13.00
C ARG A 229 7.27 -19.36 11.78
N ILE A 230 7.14 -18.06 11.51
CA ILE A 230 7.86 -17.40 10.41
C ILE A 230 9.38 -17.58 10.58
N MET A 231 9.92 -17.38 11.78
CA MET A 231 11.36 -17.52 12.04
C MET A 231 11.85 -18.97 11.88
N TRP A 232 11.03 -19.97 12.21
CA TRP A 232 11.34 -21.38 11.98
C TRP A 232 11.22 -21.78 10.49
N ALA A 233 10.26 -21.23 9.76
CA ALA A 233 10.13 -21.43 8.32
C ALA A 233 11.29 -20.81 7.52
N ILE A 234 11.82 -19.67 7.99
CA ILE A 234 13.07 -19.09 7.46
C ILE A 234 14.25 -20.05 7.65
N ARG A 235 14.25 -20.83 8.75
CA ARG A 235 15.26 -21.88 9.01
C ARG A 235 15.00 -23.17 8.23
N GLY A 236 13.93 -23.24 7.45
CA GLY A 236 13.62 -24.36 6.55
C GLY A 236 12.54 -25.32 7.04
N ARG A 237 11.94 -25.12 8.23
CA ARG A 237 10.84 -25.98 8.67
C ARG A 237 9.57 -25.72 7.85
N ILE A 238 8.77 -26.77 7.63
CA ILE A 238 7.51 -26.68 6.89
C ILE A 238 6.36 -26.96 7.86
N TRP A 239 5.41 -26.04 7.93
CA TRP A 239 4.22 -26.13 8.76
C TRP A 239 3.15 -26.97 8.07
N ASP A 240 2.58 -27.91 8.81
CA ASP A 240 1.42 -28.67 8.37
C ASP A 240 0.14 -28.05 8.97
N ALA A 241 -0.69 -27.50 8.09
CA ALA A 241 -1.96 -26.90 8.49
C ALA A 241 -2.98 -27.95 8.95
N ALA A 242 -2.89 -29.20 8.48
CA ALA A 242 -3.82 -30.26 8.86
C ALA A 242 -3.59 -30.72 10.30
N THR A 243 -2.34 -30.92 10.69
CA THR A 243 -1.97 -31.37 12.04
C THR A 243 -1.73 -30.23 13.04
N GLN A 244 -1.68 -28.98 12.57
CA GLN A 244 -1.31 -27.80 13.38
C GLN A 244 0.06 -27.96 14.07
N ASP A 245 1.00 -28.65 13.43
CA ASP A 245 2.38 -28.82 13.88
C ASP A 245 3.36 -28.76 12.70
N TRP A 246 4.66 -28.83 12.98
CA TRP A 246 5.69 -28.97 11.95
C TRP A 246 5.65 -30.35 11.31
N MET A 247 5.81 -30.41 9.98
CA MET A 247 5.94 -31.66 9.24
C MET A 247 7.11 -32.49 9.77
N ARG A 248 6.87 -33.78 9.97
CA ARG A 248 7.87 -34.75 10.40
C ARG A 248 7.88 -35.93 9.45
N GLU A 249 9.06 -36.43 9.18
CA GLU A 249 9.28 -37.66 8.41
C GLU A 249 9.96 -38.69 9.30
N THR A 250 9.64 -39.96 9.06
CA THR A 250 10.29 -41.10 9.70
C THR A 250 11.26 -41.69 8.69
N VAL A 251 12.55 -41.59 8.98
CA VAL A 251 13.64 -42.03 8.09
C VAL A 251 14.50 -43.04 8.84
N VAL A 252 15.05 -44.00 8.11
CA VAL A 252 16.08 -44.91 8.64
C VAL A 252 17.43 -44.20 8.49
N ASP A 253 18.09 -43.95 9.61
CA ASP A 253 19.41 -43.32 9.67
C ASP A 253 20.50 -44.24 9.09
N ASP A 254 21.69 -43.70 8.85
CA ASP A 254 22.83 -44.45 8.29
C ASP A 254 23.22 -45.67 9.16
N ASP A 255 22.93 -45.60 10.47
CA ASP A 255 23.11 -46.67 11.46
C ASP A 255 21.96 -47.70 11.49
N GLY A 256 21.00 -47.64 10.55
CA GLY A 256 19.83 -48.52 10.51
C GLY A 256 18.75 -48.22 11.56
N ARG A 257 18.83 -47.07 12.25
CA ARG A 257 17.87 -46.67 13.29
C ARG A 257 16.72 -45.87 12.70
N VAL A 258 15.49 -46.19 13.09
CA VAL A 258 14.31 -45.39 12.72
C VAL A 258 14.29 -44.11 13.55
N VAL A 259 14.45 -42.96 12.90
CA VAL A 259 14.45 -41.64 13.53
C VAL A 259 13.34 -40.78 12.93
N THR A 260 12.55 -40.14 13.79
CA THR A 260 11.60 -39.11 13.37
C THR A 260 12.28 -37.75 13.41
N ARG A 261 12.35 -37.07 12.26
CA ARG A 261 12.95 -35.73 12.15
C ARG A 261 12.01 -34.74 11.48
N TYR A 262 12.26 -33.44 11.65
CA TYR A 262 11.50 -32.41 10.94
C TYR A 262 11.82 -32.46 9.45
N VAL A 263 10.80 -32.31 8.62
CA VAL A 263 10.98 -32.07 7.20
C VAL A 263 11.56 -30.66 7.04
N MET A 264 12.71 -30.57 6.37
CA MET A 264 13.43 -29.34 6.15
C MET A 264 13.51 -29.04 4.65
N ARG A 265 13.45 -27.76 4.27
CA ARG A 265 13.84 -27.30 2.94
C ARG A 265 15.32 -27.56 2.70
N ASP A 266 15.70 -27.64 1.44
CA ASP A 266 17.07 -27.85 1.02
C ASP A 266 18.00 -26.71 1.51
N PRO A 267 19.30 -26.99 1.67
CA PRO A 267 20.26 -26.01 2.20
C PRO A 267 20.35 -24.71 1.39
N GLU A 268 20.18 -24.77 0.07
CA GLU A 268 20.25 -23.62 -0.82
C GLU A 268 19.06 -22.69 -0.60
N THR A 269 17.84 -23.24 -0.55
CA THR A 269 16.62 -22.51 -0.18
C THR A 269 16.77 -21.84 1.19
N ILE A 270 17.33 -22.54 2.18
CA ILE A 270 17.56 -21.98 3.52
C ILE A 270 18.57 -20.83 3.45
N ALA A 271 19.65 -20.97 2.68
CA ALA A 271 20.65 -19.91 2.51
C ALA A 271 20.02 -18.65 1.89
N ASN A 272 19.21 -18.83 0.84
CA ASN A 272 18.48 -17.75 0.16
C ASN A 272 17.51 -17.02 1.10
N ARG A 273 16.93 -17.72 2.08
CA ARG A 273 15.99 -17.15 3.07
C ARG A 273 16.64 -16.34 4.19
N LYS A 274 17.97 -16.37 4.37
CA LYS A 274 18.64 -15.66 5.48
C LYS A 274 18.31 -14.16 5.55
N VAL A 275 18.13 -13.51 4.40
CA VAL A 275 17.72 -12.10 4.33
C VAL A 275 16.35 -11.85 4.98
N MET A 276 15.42 -12.82 4.92
CA MET A 276 14.10 -12.69 5.54
C MET A 276 14.19 -12.63 7.06
N ARG A 277 15.17 -13.30 7.68
CA ARG A 277 15.42 -13.17 9.12
C ARG A 277 15.71 -11.73 9.49
N ARG A 278 16.56 -11.06 8.71
CA ARG A 278 16.92 -9.65 8.92
C ARG A 278 15.73 -8.74 8.66
N LEU A 279 14.98 -8.98 7.59
CA LEU A 279 13.79 -8.21 7.23
C LEU A 279 12.70 -8.28 8.30
N VAL A 280 12.37 -9.48 8.80
CA VAL A 280 11.37 -9.67 9.87
C VAL A 280 11.82 -8.98 11.15
N THR A 281 13.08 -9.15 11.53
CA THR A 281 13.65 -8.53 12.73
C THR A 281 13.61 -7.00 12.64
N LEU A 282 14.08 -6.42 11.53
CA LEU A 282 14.04 -4.97 11.31
C LEU A 282 12.60 -4.45 11.30
N GLY A 283 11.70 -5.12 10.59
CA GLY A 283 10.31 -4.68 10.45
C GLY A 283 9.57 -4.65 11.78
N LEU A 284 9.76 -5.65 12.63
CA LEU A 284 9.09 -5.74 13.94
C LEU A 284 9.69 -4.77 14.97
N TYR A 285 11.01 -4.67 15.04
CA TYR A 285 11.66 -3.93 16.13
C TYR A 285 11.95 -2.46 15.81
N THR A 286 11.84 -2.06 14.55
CA THR A 286 12.00 -0.64 14.13
C THR A 286 10.75 -0.09 13.44
N GLY A 287 9.79 -0.95 13.09
CA GLY A 287 8.62 -0.55 12.31
C GLY A 287 8.95 -0.05 10.91
N THR A 288 10.17 -0.21 10.41
CA THR A 288 10.60 0.46 9.17
C THR A 288 9.89 -0.13 7.95
N ARG A 289 9.56 0.71 6.96
CA ARG A 289 8.90 0.27 5.71
C ARG A 289 9.86 -0.59 4.90
N SER A 290 9.37 -1.63 4.22
CA SER A 290 10.21 -2.58 3.46
C SER A 290 11.15 -1.92 2.45
N GLY A 291 10.66 -0.92 1.70
CA GLY A 291 11.51 -0.16 0.77
C GLY A 291 12.65 0.57 1.47
N ALA A 292 12.40 1.18 2.63
CA ALA A 292 13.44 1.85 3.40
C ALA A 292 14.40 0.84 4.07
N MET A 293 13.93 -0.33 4.51
CA MET A 293 14.78 -1.38 5.07
C MET A 293 15.77 -1.93 4.04
N ARG A 294 15.33 -2.09 2.78
CA ARG A 294 16.16 -2.55 1.66
C ARG A 294 17.33 -1.61 1.37
N GLU A 295 17.11 -0.32 1.56
CA GLU A 295 18.08 0.75 1.28
C GLU A 295 19.03 1.03 2.46
N LEU A 296 18.89 0.32 3.58
CA LEU A 296 19.76 0.51 4.75
C LEU A 296 21.16 -0.01 4.48
N ARG A 297 22.15 0.83 4.80
CA ARG A 297 23.57 0.51 4.78
C ARG A 297 24.16 0.46 6.20
N TRP A 298 25.32 -0.19 6.33
CA TRP A 298 26.09 -0.19 7.57
C TRP A 298 26.82 1.13 7.80
N GLU A 299 27.17 1.84 6.72
CA GLU A 299 27.79 3.15 6.79
C GLU A 299 26.77 4.26 6.64
N CYS A 300 26.93 5.30 7.47
CA CYS A 300 26.04 6.45 7.45
C CYS A 300 26.48 7.46 6.42
N SER A 301 25.56 7.83 5.54
CA SER A 301 25.73 8.91 4.56
C SER A 301 24.67 9.98 4.76
N ALA A 302 24.91 11.17 4.21
CA ALA A 302 23.98 12.30 4.27
C ALA A 302 22.64 12.00 3.57
N ASP A 303 22.66 11.13 2.55
CA ASP A 303 21.53 10.93 1.64
C ASP A 303 20.91 9.52 1.71
N GLY A 304 21.56 8.59 2.42
CA GLY A 304 21.18 7.18 2.51
C GLY A 304 20.70 6.75 3.88
N GLY A 305 19.80 5.77 3.93
CA GLY A 305 19.43 5.15 5.20
C GLY A 305 20.61 4.34 5.76
N CYS A 306 20.84 4.42 7.07
CA CYS A 306 21.91 3.67 7.73
C CYS A 306 21.52 3.19 9.12
N ILE A 307 22.31 2.25 9.64
CA ILE A 307 22.24 1.78 11.02
C ILE A 307 23.52 2.16 11.75
N ASP A 308 23.41 3.12 12.66
CA ASP A 308 24.45 3.39 13.65
C ASP A 308 24.27 2.42 14.82
N VAL A 309 25.03 1.32 14.77
CA VAL A 309 24.99 0.27 15.79
C VAL A 309 25.51 0.79 17.13
N ASP A 310 26.50 1.67 17.12
CA ASP A 310 27.23 2.10 18.32
C ASP A 310 26.43 3.17 19.07
N GLY A 311 25.91 4.18 18.36
CA GLY A 311 24.96 5.16 18.93
C GLY A 311 23.55 4.60 19.15
N ARG A 312 23.25 3.42 18.58
CA ARG A 312 21.94 2.74 18.61
C ARG A 312 20.86 3.56 17.93
N TYR A 313 21.11 3.97 16.70
CA TYR A 313 20.17 4.71 15.87
C TYR A 313 19.93 4.01 14.53
N ILE A 314 18.69 4.10 14.07
CA ILE A 314 18.34 3.83 12.68
C ILE A 314 18.00 5.15 12.01
N HIS A 315 18.75 5.49 10.96
CA HIS A 315 18.50 6.64 10.10
C HIS A 315 17.80 6.13 8.85
N ARG A 316 16.55 6.56 8.61
CA ARG A 316 15.72 5.99 7.52
C ARG A 316 15.84 6.76 6.20
N ARG A 317 16.53 7.91 6.19
CA ARG A 317 16.53 8.83 5.04
C ARG A 317 17.81 9.65 4.85
N GLY A 318 18.91 9.29 5.51
CA GLY A 318 20.09 10.13 5.61
C GLY A 318 20.36 10.57 7.04
N PHE A 319 21.63 10.65 7.40
CA PHE A 319 22.06 11.33 8.62
C PHE A 319 21.95 12.86 8.42
N GLY A 320 21.30 13.56 9.34
CA GLY A 320 21.22 15.04 9.33
C GLY A 320 20.12 15.69 8.47
N ARG A 321 19.26 14.93 7.78
CA ARG A 321 18.10 15.51 7.06
C ARG A 321 16.93 15.86 7.97
N ASP A 322 16.27 16.99 7.70
CA ASP A 322 15.07 17.41 8.43
C ASP A 322 13.94 16.38 8.28
N PRO A 323 13.44 15.79 9.38
CA PRO A 323 12.33 14.85 9.36
C PRO A 323 10.98 15.45 8.90
N SER A 324 10.87 16.77 8.78
CA SER A 324 9.65 17.51 8.40
C SER A 324 9.31 17.46 6.91
N ILE A 325 10.29 17.23 6.01
CA ILE A 325 10.08 17.25 4.56
C ILE A 325 9.64 15.87 4.04
N GLY A 326 8.39 15.75 3.60
CA GLY A 326 7.79 14.50 3.07
C GLY A 326 7.24 13.57 4.15
N LYS A 327 7.01 12.27 3.84
CA LYS A 327 6.53 11.32 4.87
C LYS A 327 7.57 11.25 6.01
N PRO A 328 7.20 11.45 7.28
CA PRO A 328 8.13 11.41 8.39
C PRO A 328 8.88 10.08 8.37
N ARG A 329 10.20 10.19 8.31
CA ARG A 329 11.16 9.07 8.35
C ARG A 329 12.27 9.46 9.32
N ALA A 330 11.87 9.96 10.49
CA ALA A 330 12.77 10.39 11.54
C ALA A 330 13.72 9.26 11.92
N SER A 331 14.93 9.65 12.33
CA SER A 331 15.84 8.74 13.00
C SER A 331 15.20 8.28 14.31
N SER A 332 15.38 7.02 14.68
CA SER A 332 14.86 6.53 15.96
C SER A 332 15.89 5.66 16.67
N ARG A 333 15.71 5.52 17.98
CA ARG A 333 16.54 4.63 18.79
C ARG A 333 16.31 3.17 18.41
N ILE A 334 17.36 2.38 18.57
CA ILE A 334 17.34 0.92 18.50
C ILE A 334 17.55 0.38 19.92
N SER A 335 16.85 -0.72 20.26
CA SER A 335 17.03 -1.36 21.56
C SER A 335 18.44 -1.96 21.69
N ARG A 336 18.97 -2.05 22.93
CA ARG A 336 20.30 -2.65 23.18
C ARG A 336 20.44 -4.06 22.61
N LYS A 337 19.40 -4.88 22.76
CA LYS A 337 19.36 -6.26 22.24
C LYS A 337 19.35 -6.33 20.71
N LEU A 338 18.66 -5.39 20.05
CA LEU A 338 18.66 -5.35 18.60
C LEU A 338 20.02 -4.86 18.09
N ALA A 339 20.60 -3.84 18.72
CA ALA A 339 21.92 -3.33 18.39
C ALA A 339 23.01 -4.40 18.51
N SER A 340 22.99 -5.21 19.58
CA SER A 340 23.96 -6.32 19.73
C SER A 340 23.81 -7.37 18.62
N THR A 341 22.58 -7.68 18.21
CA THR A 341 22.32 -8.59 17.09
C THR A 341 22.85 -8.02 15.78
N MET A 342 22.64 -6.72 15.55
CA MET A 342 23.12 -6.01 14.37
C MET A 342 24.64 -5.84 14.35
N ALA A 343 25.28 -5.71 15.52
CA ALA A 343 26.74 -5.66 15.62
C ALA A 343 27.38 -6.95 15.07
N CYS A 344 26.80 -8.11 15.39
CA CYS A 344 27.24 -9.40 14.84
C CYS A 344 27.04 -9.46 13.32
N TRP A 345 25.92 -8.95 12.81
CA TRP A 345 25.68 -8.88 11.36
C TRP A 345 26.67 -7.94 10.67
N ARG A 346 26.84 -6.72 11.17
CA ARG A 346 27.80 -5.73 10.65
C ARG A 346 29.21 -6.30 10.61
N LYS A 347 29.65 -6.99 11.66
CA LYS A 347 30.98 -7.63 11.70
C LYS A 347 31.13 -8.68 10.60
N SER A 348 30.13 -9.57 10.45
CA SER A 348 30.15 -10.60 9.41
C SER A 348 30.12 -10.01 8.00
N ASP A 349 29.31 -8.98 7.79
CA ASP A 349 29.12 -8.35 6.48
C ASP A 349 30.36 -7.56 6.07
N ARG A 350 30.94 -6.79 6.99
CA ARG A 350 32.20 -6.07 6.75
C ARG A 350 33.36 -7.01 6.43
N ALA A 351 33.44 -8.15 7.12
CA ALA A 351 34.44 -9.17 6.80
C ALA A 351 34.27 -9.74 5.37
N ALA A 352 33.06 -9.67 4.81
CA ALA A 352 32.74 -10.08 3.46
C ALA A 352 32.69 -8.91 2.44
N GLY A 353 33.02 -7.67 2.85
CA GLY A 353 32.97 -6.49 1.97
C GLY A 353 31.54 -6.07 1.59
N ILE A 354 30.54 -6.35 2.43
CA ILE A 354 29.13 -6.07 2.16
C ILE A 354 28.67 -4.83 2.90
N ASP A 355 28.15 -3.85 2.16
CA ASP A 355 27.70 -2.56 2.72
C ASP A 355 26.22 -2.55 3.12
N HIS A 356 25.39 -3.36 2.47
CA HIS A 356 23.95 -3.36 2.64
C HIS A 356 23.49 -4.27 3.77
N VAL A 357 22.57 -3.79 4.62
CA VAL A 357 22.01 -4.58 5.74
C VAL A 357 21.14 -5.73 5.21
N LEU A 358 20.37 -5.47 4.16
CA LEU A 358 19.61 -6.48 3.43
C LEU A 358 20.27 -6.70 2.07
N HIS A 359 20.96 -7.83 1.94
CA HIS A 359 21.72 -8.19 0.75
C HIS A 359 21.39 -9.62 0.29
N GLN A 360 21.67 -9.88 -0.97
CA GLN A 360 21.60 -11.21 -1.58
C GLN A 360 22.71 -12.12 -1.02
N PRO A 361 22.61 -13.45 -1.19
CA PRO A 361 23.67 -14.39 -0.75
C PRO A 361 25.06 -14.07 -1.32
N ASN A 362 25.13 -13.50 -2.53
CA ASN A 362 26.37 -13.07 -3.19
C ASN A 362 26.87 -11.68 -2.72
N GLY A 363 26.23 -11.07 -1.71
CA GLY A 363 26.59 -9.76 -1.17
C GLY A 363 26.01 -8.55 -1.91
N GLN A 364 25.40 -8.75 -3.08
CA GLN A 364 24.82 -7.65 -3.86
C GLN A 364 23.54 -7.11 -3.22
N GLU A 365 23.22 -5.85 -3.52
CA GLU A 365 21.98 -5.24 -3.05
C GLU A 365 20.75 -5.84 -3.75
N TYR A 366 19.59 -5.70 -3.10
CA TYR A 366 18.31 -5.97 -3.75
C TYR A 366 17.80 -4.69 -4.40
N LEU A 367 17.58 -4.69 -5.73
CA LEU A 367 16.97 -3.55 -6.45
C LEU A 367 15.48 -3.36 -6.12
N SER A 368 14.79 -4.44 -5.76
CA SER A 368 13.41 -4.43 -5.30
C SER A 368 13.25 -5.37 -4.10
N THR A 369 12.25 -5.14 -3.25
CA THR A 369 12.06 -6.03 -2.09
C THR A 369 11.62 -7.42 -2.57
N PRO A 370 12.33 -8.52 -2.24
CA PRO A 370 12.03 -9.86 -2.78
C PRO A 370 10.67 -10.36 -2.26
N VAL A 371 9.62 -10.22 -3.09
CA VAL A 371 8.24 -10.60 -2.74
C VAL A 371 8.08 -12.11 -2.72
N TRP A 372 8.58 -12.77 -3.76
CA TRP A 372 8.51 -14.22 -3.93
C TRP A 372 9.09 -14.98 -2.73
N LEU A 373 10.21 -14.50 -2.18
CA LEU A 373 10.86 -15.12 -1.03
C LEU A 373 10.05 -14.95 0.26
N TRP A 374 9.38 -13.80 0.42
CA TRP A 374 8.43 -13.59 1.52
C TRP A 374 7.26 -14.56 1.43
N GLU A 375 6.65 -14.67 0.24
CA GLU A 375 5.51 -15.55 -0.01
C GLU A 375 5.85 -17.02 0.22
N ALA A 376 7.02 -17.47 -0.23
CA ALA A 376 7.52 -18.82 0.02
C ALA A 376 7.68 -19.12 1.52
N VAL A 377 8.21 -18.16 2.29
CA VAL A 377 8.33 -18.30 3.76
C VAL A 377 6.97 -18.31 4.44
N MET A 378 6.02 -17.46 4.01
CA MET A 378 4.67 -17.47 4.58
C MET A 378 3.94 -18.78 4.31
N ALA A 379 4.08 -19.32 3.09
CA ALA A 379 3.53 -20.62 2.72
C ALA A 379 4.07 -21.74 3.63
N ASP A 380 5.39 -21.82 3.79
CA ASP A 380 6.02 -22.81 4.68
C ASP A 380 5.72 -22.57 6.17
N ALA A 381 5.35 -21.35 6.56
CA ALA A 381 4.92 -21.04 7.93
C ALA A 381 3.43 -21.32 8.19
N GLY A 382 2.66 -21.70 7.16
CA GLY A 382 1.21 -21.84 7.25
C GLY A 382 0.51 -20.52 7.60
N ILE A 383 1.04 -19.39 7.10
CA ILE A 383 0.51 -18.05 7.31
C ILE A 383 -0.19 -17.58 6.04
N SER A 384 -1.38 -17.02 6.20
CA SER A 384 -2.20 -16.53 5.10
C SER A 384 -1.53 -15.40 4.30
N LYS A 385 -1.88 -15.33 3.01
CA LYS A 385 -1.32 -14.38 2.02
C LYS A 385 -1.68 -12.92 2.30
N ASP A 386 -2.65 -12.67 3.18
CA ASP A 386 -2.98 -11.31 3.67
C ASP A 386 -1.87 -10.70 4.54
N VAL A 387 -0.99 -11.54 5.10
CA VAL A 387 0.21 -11.12 5.82
C VAL A 387 1.31 -10.74 4.84
N ILE A 388 1.39 -9.44 4.57
CA ILE A 388 2.45 -8.86 3.75
C ILE A 388 3.56 -8.26 4.63
N ARG A 389 4.69 -7.92 4.03
CA ARG A 389 5.83 -7.27 4.74
C ARG A 389 5.43 -6.01 5.52
N HIS A 390 4.44 -5.25 5.04
CA HIS A 390 3.92 -4.08 5.75
C HIS A 390 3.21 -4.44 7.07
N THR A 391 2.67 -5.65 7.17
CA THR A 391 2.07 -6.20 8.40
C THR A 391 3.07 -6.21 9.56
N LEU A 392 4.39 -6.31 9.31
CA LEU A 392 5.40 -6.20 10.36
C LEU A 392 5.38 -4.84 11.06
N ARG A 393 5.26 -3.75 10.29
CA ARG A 393 5.13 -2.40 10.85
C ARG A 393 3.83 -2.24 11.62
N HIS A 394 2.73 -2.77 11.08
CA HIS A 394 1.44 -2.74 11.78
C HIS A 394 1.53 -3.52 13.11
N THR A 395 2.14 -4.70 13.08
CA THR A 395 2.39 -5.52 14.26
C THR A 395 3.22 -4.78 15.29
N ALA A 396 4.30 -4.09 14.89
CA ALA A 396 5.10 -3.28 15.78
C ALA A 396 4.28 -2.20 16.49
N ALA A 397 3.43 -1.49 15.74
CA ALA A 397 2.54 -0.47 16.29
C ALA A 397 1.50 -1.05 17.26
N THR A 398 0.89 -2.18 16.91
CA THR A 398 -0.07 -2.89 17.76
C THR A 398 0.60 -3.42 19.04
N TRP A 399 1.83 -3.94 18.95
CA TRP A 399 2.56 -4.42 20.13
C TRP A 399 2.97 -3.28 21.07
N LEU A 400 3.34 -2.11 20.55
CA LEU A 400 3.60 -0.93 21.39
C LEU A 400 2.33 -0.47 22.11
N ARG A 401 1.17 -0.55 21.44
CA ARG A 401 -0.14 -0.29 22.05
C ARG A 401 -0.46 -1.29 23.14
N ILE A 402 -0.32 -2.59 22.89
CA ILE A 402 -0.54 -3.64 23.90
C ILE A 402 0.40 -3.43 25.09
N ALA A 403 1.64 -3.01 24.83
CA ALA A 403 2.61 -2.65 25.86
C ALA A 403 2.35 -1.29 26.54
N ARG A 404 1.26 -0.59 26.17
CA ARG A 404 0.82 0.70 26.75
C ARG A 404 1.89 1.80 26.66
N VAL A 405 2.67 1.80 25.60
CA VAL A 405 3.63 2.88 25.34
C VAL A 405 2.86 4.14 25.00
N ASP A 406 3.34 5.30 25.44
CA ASP A 406 2.76 6.58 25.06
C ASP A 406 2.65 6.71 23.54
N VAL A 407 1.53 7.26 23.06
CA VAL A 407 1.21 7.33 21.62
C VAL A 407 2.25 8.15 20.87
N ARG A 408 2.72 9.26 21.46
CA ARG A 408 3.73 10.11 20.82
C ARG A 408 5.09 9.43 20.81
N ALA A 409 5.52 8.86 21.93
CA ALA A 409 6.76 8.09 21.99
C ALA A 409 6.77 6.92 20.99
N ALA A 410 5.64 6.23 20.82
CA ALA A 410 5.49 5.16 19.85
C ALA A 410 5.49 5.67 18.40
N ALA A 411 4.86 6.82 18.12
CA ALA A 411 4.89 7.48 16.81
C ALA A 411 6.31 7.90 16.42
N ASP A 412 7.06 8.49 17.37
CA ASP A 412 8.44 8.93 17.20
C ASP A 412 9.37 7.73 16.93
N LEU A 413 9.23 6.64 17.71
CA LEU A 413 10.01 5.41 17.51
C LEU A 413 9.80 4.81 16.12
N LEU A 414 8.54 4.74 15.66
CA LEU A 414 8.21 4.16 14.37
C LEU A 414 8.38 5.15 13.20
N GLY A 415 8.68 6.42 13.46
CA GLY A 415 8.77 7.47 12.44
C GLY A 415 7.45 7.60 11.65
N MET A 416 6.35 7.92 12.32
CA MET A 416 5.09 8.32 11.68
C MET A 416 4.44 9.50 12.40
N SER A 417 3.43 10.11 11.76
CA SER A 417 2.63 11.14 12.43
C SER A 417 1.81 10.55 13.57
N ILE A 418 1.62 11.34 14.62
CA ILE A 418 0.76 11.00 15.77
C ILE A 418 -0.65 10.65 15.29
N GLN A 419 -1.21 11.40 14.33
CA GLN A 419 -2.53 11.10 13.73
C GLN A 419 -2.61 9.69 13.13
N THR A 420 -1.54 9.24 12.47
CA THR A 420 -1.48 7.86 11.94
C THR A 420 -1.43 6.85 13.08
N MET A 421 -0.68 7.14 14.13
CA MET A 421 -0.56 6.26 15.30
C MET A 421 -1.87 6.16 16.09
N VAL A 422 -2.57 7.28 16.28
CA VAL A 422 -3.90 7.32 16.92
C VAL A 422 -4.90 6.45 16.15
N ARG A 423 -4.89 6.49 14.82
CA ARG A 423 -5.74 5.61 14.01
C ARG A 423 -5.47 4.13 14.28
N ILE A 424 -4.21 3.74 14.53
CA ILE A 424 -3.85 2.36 14.88
C ILE A 424 -4.27 2.04 16.33
N TYR A 425 -4.03 2.95 17.27
CA TYR A 425 -4.45 2.80 18.67
C TYR A 425 -5.98 2.70 18.82
N GLY A 426 -6.72 3.36 17.94
CA GLY A 426 -8.18 3.32 17.88
C GLY A 426 -8.76 2.02 17.28
N GLN A 427 -7.94 1.12 16.73
CA GLN A 427 -8.45 -0.17 16.23
C GLN A 427 -8.86 -1.08 17.38
N TRP A 428 -9.89 -1.88 17.21
CA TRP A 428 -10.34 -2.81 18.25
C TRP A 428 -9.37 -4.00 18.39
N THR A 429 -8.95 -4.33 19.62
CA THR A 429 -8.20 -5.57 19.94
C THR A 429 -8.56 -6.02 21.36
N LEU A 430 -8.73 -7.33 21.57
CA LEU A 430 -9.01 -7.90 22.90
C LEU A 430 -7.84 -7.67 23.86
N GLU A 431 -6.60 -7.92 23.43
CA GLU A 431 -5.40 -7.77 24.26
C GLU A 431 -5.16 -6.31 24.70
N GLY A 432 -5.69 -5.35 23.93
CA GLY A 432 -5.66 -3.93 24.31
C GLY A 432 -6.77 -3.53 25.29
N GLN A 433 -7.83 -4.34 25.41
CA GLN A 433 -8.93 -4.13 26.34
C GLN A 433 -8.67 -4.75 27.71
N ASP A 434 -7.82 -5.77 27.83
CA ASP A 434 -7.48 -6.39 29.13
C ASP A 434 -7.13 -5.32 30.18
N ALA A 435 -6.35 -4.31 29.77
CA ALA A 435 -6.01 -3.15 30.57
C ALA A 435 -7.21 -2.33 31.05
N ALA A 436 -8.14 -2.04 30.14
CA ALA A 436 -9.32 -1.25 30.40
C ALA A 436 -10.33 -2.05 31.24
N ALA A 437 -10.44 -3.35 31.01
CA ALA A 437 -11.23 -4.28 31.80
C ALA A 437 -10.68 -4.39 33.22
N ASP A 438 -9.37 -4.56 33.39
CA ASP A 438 -8.70 -4.58 34.69
C ASP A 438 -8.89 -3.25 35.43
N ALA A 439 -8.68 -2.11 34.74
CA ALA A 439 -8.85 -0.77 35.31
C ALA A 439 -10.29 -0.51 35.75
N LEU A 440 -11.26 -0.98 34.94
CA LEU A 440 -12.68 -0.92 35.28
C LEU A 440 -13.00 -1.80 36.49
N ALA A 441 -12.45 -3.01 36.55
CA ALA A 441 -12.69 -3.95 37.66
C ALA A 441 -12.18 -3.43 39.01
N ILE A 442 -11.10 -2.65 39.03
CA ILE A 442 -10.53 -2.06 40.25
C ILE A 442 -11.05 -0.65 40.57
N GLY A 443 -11.95 -0.10 39.75
CA GLY A 443 -12.52 1.24 39.96
C GLY A 443 -11.51 2.38 39.80
N ALA A 444 -10.49 2.20 38.95
CA ALA A 444 -9.45 3.20 38.75
C ALA A 444 -10.07 4.54 38.29
N GLY A 445 -9.94 5.59 39.12
CA GLY A 445 -10.47 6.93 38.82
C GLY A 445 -11.89 7.21 39.30
N VAL A 446 -12.58 6.25 39.92
CA VAL A 446 -13.89 6.46 40.57
C VAL A 446 -13.68 6.76 42.06
N LYS A 447 -14.41 7.74 42.63
CA LYS A 447 -14.36 8.02 44.07
C LYS A 447 -14.78 6.77 44.85
N ALA A 448 -13.95 6.37 45.82
CA ALA A 448 -14.10 5.12 46.58
C ALA A 448 -15.49 4.90 47.23
N ALA A 449 -16.23 5.99 47.48
CA ALA A 449 -17.55 5.95 48.10
C ALA A 449 -18.66 5.30 47.24
N THR A 450 -18.40 4.96 45.97
CA THR A 450 -19.45 4.50 45.02
C THR A 450 -19.11 3.19 44.30
N PHE A 451 -17.98 2.56 44.61
CA PHE A 451 -17.49 1.41 43.84
C PHE A 451 -17.51 0.10 44.64
N PHE A 452 -18.32 -0.86 44.19
CA PHE A 452 -18.30 -2.24 44.66
C PHE A 452 -17.08 -2.95 44.07
N GLY A 453 -15.90 -2.69 44.64
CA GLY A 453 -14.66 -3.31 44.19
C GLY A 453 -14.76 -4.83 44.24
N ILE A 454 -14.61 -5.49 43.08
CA ILE A 454 -14.35 -6.93 43.06
C ILE A 454 -12.96 -7.11 43.68
N PRO A 455 -12.80 -7.87 44.78
CA PRO A 455 -11.50 -8.11 45.37
C PRO A 455 -10.55 -8.66 44.31
N LYS A 456 -9.34 -8.12 44.23
CA LYS A 456 -8.29 -8.69 43.37
C LYS A 456 -8.21 -10.19 43.71
N PRO A 457 -8.39 -11.10 42.74
CA PRO A 457 -8.24 -12.52 43.03
C PRO A 457 -6.85 -12.71 43.63
N MET A 458 -6.80 -13.32 44.82
CA MET A 458 -5.53 -13.77 45.40
C MET A 458 -4.79 -14.51 44.30
N ALA A 459 -3.55 -14.09 44.01
CA ALA A 459 -2.68 -14.89 43.17
C ALA A 459 -2.75 -16.31 43.74
N ALA A 460 -3.03 -17.30 42.88
CA ALA A 460 -2.90 -18.70 43.28
C ALA A 460 -1.57 -18.79 44.04
N PRO A 461 -1.53 -19.38 45.25
CA PRO A 461 -0.31 -19.44 46.03
C PRO A 461 0.77 -19.96 45.11
N ASP A 462 1.85 -19.18 44.99
CA ASP A 462 3.05 -19.61 44.29
C ASP A 462 3.28 -21.05 44.74
N VAL A 463 3.25 -21.99 43.80
CA VAL A 463 3.79 -23.32 44.06
C VAL A 463 5.22 -23.03 44.48
N GLN A 464 5.45 -23.07 45.79
CA GLN A 464 6.69 -22.63 46.41
C GLN A 464 7.83 -23.19 45.59
N ALA A 465 8.69 -22.29 45.09
CA ALA A 465 10.00 -22.71 44.64
C ALA A 465 10.60 -23.56 45.78
N PRO A 466 11.09 -24.78 45.49
CA PRO A 466 11.65 -25.64 46.52
C PRO A 466 12.77 -24.87 47.24
N PRO A 467 12.87 -25.00 48.58
CA PRO A 467 13.83 -24.22 49.36
C PRO A 467 15.25 -24.42 48.82
N ALA A 468 15.98 -23.31 48.69
CA ALA A 468 17.39 -23.32 48.32
C ALA A 468 18.18 -24.05 49.40
N GLY A 469 18.63 -25.27 49.10
CA GLY A 469 19.35 -26.12 50.06
C GLY A 469 19.54 -27.57 49.63
N ASP A 470 18.82 -28.05 48.60
CA ASP A 470 19.08 -29.41 48.11
C ASP A 470 20.42 -29.48 47.35
N PRO A 471 21.22 -30.55 47.54
CA PRO A 471 22.43 -30.75 46.76
C PRO A 471 22.09 -30.75 45.26
N PRO A 472 23.03 -30.32 44.40
CA PRO A 472 22.78 -30.21 42.96
C PRO A 472 22.18 -31.51 42.44
N ARG A 473 21.04 -31.41 41.73
CA ARG A 473 20.38 -32.56 41.11
C ARG A 473 21.41 -33.33 40.29
N VAL A 474 21.87 -34.46 40.83
CA VAL A 474 22.74 -35.38 40.10
C VAL A 474 21.91 -35.89 38.93
N HIS A 475 22.32 -35.54 37.71
CA HIS A 475 21.73 -36.10 36.52
C HIS A 475 21.90 -37.63 36.60
N PRO A 476 20.82 -38.42 36.53
CA PRO A 476 20.95 -39.88 36.57
C PRO A 476 21.86 -40.31 35.42
N ALA A 477 22.84 -41.15 35.72
CA ALA A 477 23.77 -41.69 34.73
C ALA A 477 22.99 -42.31 33.56
N VAL A 478 23.59 -42.33 32.37
CA VAL A 478 22.97 -42.82 31.12
C VAL A 478 22.36 -44.23 31.29
N THR A 479 22.92 -45.05 32.18
CA THR A 479 22.43 -46.37 32.58
C THR A 479 21.09 -46.35 33.34
N GLU A 480 20.86 -45.36 34.22
CA GLU A 480 19.60 -45.18 34.94
C GLU A 480 18.47 -44.66 34.04
N ARG A 481 18.79 -43.78 33.08
CA ARG A 481 17.82 -43.37 32.04
C ARG A 481 17.37 -44.55 31.20
N ARG A 482 18.31 -45.40 30.75
CA ARG A 482 17.99 -46.62 30.00
C ARG A 482 17.09 -47.58 30.78
N LYS A 483 17.31 -47.78 32.09
CA LYS A 483 16.41 -48.61 32.93
C LYS A 483 14.99 -48.03 33.03
N ARG A 484 14.84 -46.71 33.16
CA ARG A 484 13.52 -46.04 33.23
C ARG A 484 12.76 -46.07 31.90
N ASP A 485 13.47 -45.93 30.78
CA ASP A 485 12.85 -46.01 29.45
C ASP A 485 12.45 -47.46 29.11
N HIS A 486 13.23 -48.45 29.55
CA HIS A 486 12.87 -49.88 29.42
C HIS A 486 11.65 -50.26 30.27
N ALA A 487 11.53 -49.73 31.49
CA ALA A 487 10.36 -49.93 32.34
C ALA A 487 9.08 -49.30 31.77
N ARG A 488 9.19 -48.13 31.10
CA ARG A 488 8.05 -47.49 30.41
C ARG A 488 7.60 -48.25 29.15
N ALA A 489 8.54 -48.80 28.39
CA ALA A 489 8.22 -49.65 27.23
C ALA A 489 7.46 -50.92 27.64
N ASN A 490 7.86 -51.56 28.75
CA ASN A 490 7.17 -52.75 29.27
C ASN A 490 5.80 -52.41 29.90
N GLY A 491 5.64 -51.24 30.52
CA GLY A 491 4.37 -50.79 31.08
C GLY A 491 3.29 -50.49 30.02
N ALA A 492 3.68 -50.06 28.81
CA ALA A 492 2.76 -49.87 27.68
C ALA A 492 2.32 -51.22 27.07
N SER A 493 3.21 -52.22 27.04
CA SER A 493 2.91 -53.60 26.60
C SER A 493 1.94 -54.35 27.51
N LEU A 494 1.90 -54.05 28.81
CA LEU A 494 0.94 -54.63 29.76
C LEU A 494 -0.47 -54.05 29.60
N ARG A 495 -0.60 -52.78 29.20
CA ARG A 495 -1.91 -52.13 28.97
C ARG A 495 -2.60 -52.61 27.68
N SER A 496 -1.86 -53.17 26.72
CA SER A 496 -2.45 -53.78 25.51
C SER A 496 -2.86 -55.24 25.70
N ARG A 497 -2.52 -55.88 26.83
CA ARG A 497 -2.89 -57.28 27.15
C ARG A 497 -4.13 -57.40 28.05
N VAL A 498 -4.51 -56.34 28.76
CA VAL A 498 -5.74 -56.32 29.55
C VAL A 498 -6.78 -55.53 28.76
N GLY A 499 -7.63 -56.24 28.03
CA GLY A 499 -8.69 -55.65 27.21
C GLY A 499 -9.60 -54.76 28.06
N TYR A 500 -9.56 -53.46 27.80
CA TYR A 500 -10.46 -52.49 28.39
C TYR A 500 -11.28 -51.88 27.25
N GLU A 501 -12.53 -52.34 27.09
CA GLU A 501 -13.50 -51.71 26.19
C GLU A 501 -13.92 -50.34 26.75
N PRO A 502 -14.02 -49.30 25.92
CA PRO A 502 -14.57 -48.02 26.36
C PRO A 502 -16.10 -48.09 26.43
N ALA A 503 -16.65 -47.88 27.64
CA ALA A 503 -18.07 -47.84 27.88
C ALA A 503 -18.77 -46.77 27.01
N GLY A 504 -19.76 -47.23 26.25
CA GLY A 504 -20.52 -46.46 25.29
C GLY A 504 -21.49 -45.44 25.89
N LEU A 505 -21.82 -44.48 25.03
CA LEU A 505 -22.92 -43.53 25.11
C LEU A 505 -24.24 -44.17 25.59
N ARG A 506 -24.81 -43.63 26.67
CA ARG A 506 -26.27 -43.67 26.90
C ARG A 506 -26.78 -42.27 27.20
N GLY A 507 -27.69 -41.82 26.34
CA GLY A 507 -28.46 -40.62 26.56
C GLY A 507 -29.68 -40.84 27.46
N ASN A 508 -30.26 -39.69 27.82
CA ASN A 508 -31.63 -39.41 28.23
C ASN A 508 -32.11 -39.64 29.68
N ARG A 509 -32.44 -38.47 30.30
CA ARG A 509 -33.74 -38.04 30.88
C ARG A 509 -33.84 -37.80 32.40
N GLN A 510 -34.34 -36.58 32.68
CA GLN A 510 -35.09 -36.04 33.83
C GLN A 510 -34.26 -35.75 35.11
N ARG A 511 -34.35 -34.57 35.73
CA ARG A 511 -35.48 -33.64 35.91
C ARG A 511 -35.24 -32.21 35.46
#